data_AF-A0A378SZB5-F1
#
_entry.id   AF-A0A378SZB5-F1
#
_cell.length_a   1.000
_cell.length_b   1.000
_cell.length_c   1.000
_cell.angle_alpha   90.00
_cell.angle_beta   90.00
_cell.angle_gamma   90.00
#
_symmetry.space_group_name_H-M   'P 1'
#
loop_
_entity.id
_entity.type
_entity.pdbx_description
1 polymer ?
#
loop_
_entity_poly.entity_id
_entity_poly.type
_entity_poly.pdbx_seq_one_letter_code
_entity_poly.pdbx_strand_id
1 'polypeptide(L)'
;MSGPHGLKKGAGVEHEGQEDLERIRFWVERLSEFNTGLGELDGETPIDFCESAGEAWQGIGLTSPPPPTSPAILIVVEALRAVAQVMTAAMMDYVSTPDARDRMTRNVALESLKEALDGVRRDGERWLTEGAPSADEIKERLAAVKASLQAALDAGAKQLAKDDADDAAATADQYGAILGYHDPSLDVSIIFTKVCSFSEAENKRYLDAYKGLAKRLESELYLHISDEHDALCDVLIGILSDLQNRRLSLGNWDALDECKRKVRSALISFTSALQIHQDQTIRLARKTFGRKTPEATAVEGLFNDLKATSFDYRWLEELRDVLQHGDINAFKYQFTASLDGEPEVRIDIDREYMLEFTREARNKPWLKRAELEGMTSDPSVLNMIKAIQPLMVELQEKLDTIMFPNVAEDAAVVKELIGRFNGRRGLYALQTGPGFTRRLWVPPYMPLAPRVLSFADGYEATASS
;
A
#
# COMPACT_ATOMS: atom_id res chain seq x y z
N MET A 1 2.75 49.03 97.38
CA MET A 1 2.62 49.66 96.05
C MET A 1 2.58 48.56 95.02
N SER A 2 1.40 48.34 94.46
CA SER A 2 1.11 47.42 93.36
C SER A 2 1.78 47.87 92.07
N GLY A 3 2.18 46.93 91.23
CA GLY A 3 2.63 47.18 89.85
C GLY A 3 3.00 45.87 89.14
N PRO A 4 2.31 45.45 88.06
CA PRO A 4 2.21 44.05 87.68
C PRO A 4 3.12 43.61 86.53
N HIS A 5 3.51 42.34 86.55
CA HIS A 5 3.87 41.55 85.38
C HIS A 5 2.61 41.24 84.55
N GLY A 6 2.66 41.52 83.25
CA GLY A 6 1.57 41.19 82.33
C GLY A 6 1.97 41.26 80.86
N LEU A 7 2.12 40.08 80.26
CA LEU A 7 1.62 39.68 78.93
C LEU A 7 1.93 40.57 77.71
N LYS A 8 2.95 40.16 76.93
CA LYS A 8 3.01 40.34 75.47
C LYS A 8 3.38 39.00 74.82
N LYS A 9 2.39 38.14 74.57
CA LYS A 9 2.58 36.90 73.78
C LYS A 9 1.36 36.47 72.95
N GLY A 10 0.37 37.35 72.75
CA GLY A 10 -0.87 37.05 71.99
C GLY A 10 -0.99 37.73 70.62
N ALA A 11 -0.35 38.88 70.40
CA ALA A 11 -0.60 39.70 69.20
C ALA A 11 0.12 39.25 67.91
N GLY A 12 1.10 38.33 67.99
CA GLY A 12 1.83 37.83 66.81
C GLY A 12 1.12 36.69 66.08
N VAL A 13 0.44 35.80 66.82
CA VAL A 13 -0.22 34.61 66.27
C VAL A 13 -1.56 34.95 65.60
N GLU A 14 -2.27 35.95 66.14
CA GLU A 14 -3.52 36.44 65.53
C GLU A 14 -3.28 37.20 64.21
N HIS A 15 -2.14 37.91 64.09
CA HIS A 15 -1.76 38.64 62.87
C HIS A 15 -1.30 37.69 61.75
N GLU A 16 -0.52 36.65 62.08
CA GLU A 16 -0.09 35.62 61.12
C GLU A 16 -1.27 34.79 60.60
N GLY A 17 -2.22 34.41 61.47
CA GLY A 17 -3.42 33.67 61.07
C GLY A 17 -4.37 34.47 60.16
N GLN A 18 -4.47 35.78 60.38
CA GLN A 18 -5.30 36.65 59.55
C GLN A 18 -4.67 36.91 58.17
N GLU A 19 -3.34 37.07 58.10
CA GLU A 19 -2.61 37.17 56.83
C GLU A 19 -2.68 35.89 55.99
N ASP A 20 -2.65 34.71 56.61
CA ASP A 20 -2.78 33.44 55.89
C ASP A 20 -4.20 33.21 55.35
N LEU A 21 -5.24 33.63 56.07
CA LEU A 21 -6.62 33.58 55.56
C LEU A 21 -6.83 34.53 54.38
N GLU A 22 -6.20 35.72 54.38
CA GLU A 22 -6.22 36.63 53.23
C GLU A 22 -5.50 36.03 52.02
N ARG A 23 -4.36 35.35 52.22
CA ARG A 23 -3.64 34.63 51.16
C ARG A 23 -4.45 33.45 50.60
N ILE A 24 -5.12 32.68 51.46
CA ILE A 24 -6.01 31.59 51.03
C ILE A 24 -7.13 32.17 50.16
N ARG A 25 -7.79 33.24 50.60
CA ARG A 25 -8.87 33.90 49.85
C ARG A 25 -8.40 34.35 48.47
N PHE A 26 -7.25 35.01 48.39
CA PHE A 26 -6.65 35.43 47.13
C PHE A 26 -6.41 34.24 46.19
N TRP A 27 -5.83 33.14 46.68
CA TRP A 27 -5.54 31.98 45.86
C TRP A 27 -6.77 31.16 45.47
N VAL A 28 -7.82 31.14 46.31
CA VAL A 28 -9.13 30.58 45.96
C VAL A 28 -9.78 31.38 44.82
N GLU A 29 -9.75 32.71 44.90
CA GLU A 29 -10.27 33.59 43.83
C GLU A 29 -9.51 33.38 42.52
N ARG A 30 -8.17 33.32 42.57
CA ARG A 30 -7.33 33.01 41.39
C ARG A 30 -7.61 31.64 40.80
N LEU A 31 -7.80 30.62 41.62
CA LEU A 31 -8.17 29.29 41.15
C LEU A 31 -9.56 29.31 40.50
N SER A 32 -10.50 30.09 41.02
CA SER A 32 -11.84 30.25 40.44
C SER A 32 -11.81 30.96 39.08
N GLU A 33 -11.01 32.01 38.95
CA GLU A 33 -10.76 32.70 37.67
C GLU A 33 -10.18 31.73 36.65
N PHE A 34 -9.15 30.98 37.04
CA PHE A 34 -8.51 29.98 36.19
C PHE A 34 -9.48 28.87 35.76
N ASN A 35 -10.26 28.31 36.70
CA ASN A 35 -11.22 27.25 36.43
C ASN A 35 -12.31 27.71 35.43
N THR A 36 -12.73 28.97 35.52
CA THR A 36 -13.72 29.57 34.59
C THR A 36 -13.12 29.76 33.20
N GLY A 37 -11.85 30.17 33.12
CA GLY A 37 -11.13 30.41 31.87
C GLY A 37 -10.61 29.15 31.16
N LEU A 38 -10.64 27.97 31.79
CA LEU A 38 -10.13 26.73 31.19
C LEU A 38 -10.73 26.43 29.81
N GLY A 39 -12.00 26.76 29.59
CA GLY A 39 -12.67 26.51 28.31
C GLY A 39 -12.06 27.26 27.13
N GLU A 40 -11.39 28.40 27.39
CA GLU A 40 -10.79 29.30 26.40
C GLU A 40 -9.34 28.95 26.06
N LEU A 41 -8.74 27.98 26.77
CA LEU A 41 -7.37 27.54 26.49
C LEU A 41 -7.29 26.74 25.19
N ASP A 42 -6.21 26.99 24.45
CA ASP A 42 -5.86 26.28 23.21
C ASP A 42 -5.55 24.79 23.48
N GLY A 43 -5.58 23.99 22.41
CA GLY A 43 -5.33 22.55 22.45
C GLY A 43 -6.46 21.74 21.82
N GLU A 44 -6.20 21.17 20.64
CA GLU A 44 -7.18 20.34 19.92
C GLU A 44 -7.32 18.94 20.54
N THR A 45 -6.23 18.42 21.10
CA THR A 45 -6.22 17.12 21.79
C THR A 45 -6.30 17.30 23.31
N PRO A 46 -6.73 16.25 24.06
CA PRO A 46 -6.71 16.28 25.52
C PRO A 46 -5.32 16.56 26.11
N ILE A 47 -4.26 16.10 25.46
CA ILE A 47 -2.88 16.25 25.92
C ILE A 47 -2.44 17.71 25.74
N ASP A 48 -2.61 18.28 24.54
CA ASP A 48 -2.27 19.68 24.26
C ASP A 48 -3.05 20.65 25.16
N PHE A 49 -4.33 20.34 25.43
CA PHE A 49 -5.14 21.09 26.39
C PHE A 49 -4.55 21.05 27.80
N CYS A 50 -4.14 19.88 28.29
CA CYS A 50 -3.54 19.74 29.62
C CYS A 50 -2.18 20.43 29.72
N GLU A 51 -1.38 20.42 28.65
CA GLU A 51 -0.12 21.17 28.57
C GLU A 51 -0.38 22.68 28.67
N SER A 52 -1.31 23.19 27.87
CA SER A 52 -1.71 24.61 27.89
C SER A 52 -2.26 25.03 29.26
N ALA A 53 -3.07 24.19 29.90
CA ALA A 53 -3.57 24.41 31.26
C ALA A 53 -2.44 24.39 32.30
N GLY A 54 -1.48 23.47 32.17
CA GLY A 54 -0.31 23.40 33.03
C GLY A 54 0.56 24.64 32.93
N GLU A 55 0.87 25.10 31.71
CA GLU A 55 1.65 26.31 31.46
C GLU A 55 0.94 27.57 31.98
N ALA A 56 -0.35 27.71 31.71
CA ALA A 56 -1.15 28.84 32.19
C ALA A 56 -1.17 28.91 33.72
N TRP A 57 -1.39 27.78 34.40
CA TRP A 57 -1.41 27.72 35.86
C TRP A 57 -0.02 27.95 36.47
N GLN A 58 1.05 27.39 35.88
CA GLN A 58 2.43 27.67 36.32
C GLN A 58 2.77 29.15 36.15
N GLY A 59 2.34 29.78 35.05
CA GLY A 59 2.48 31.21 34.82
C GLY A 59 1.85 32.05 35.93
N ILE A 60 0.64 31.69 36.36
CA ILE A 60 -0.04 32.34 37.50
C ILE A 60 0.76 32.10 38.80
N GLY A 61 1.16 30.85 39.07
CA GLY A 61 1.91 30.44 40.25
C GLY A 61 3.27 31.16 40.44
N LEU A 62 3.98 31.43 39.35
CA LEU A 62 5.33 32.01 39.36
C LEU A 62 5.34 33.52 39.60
N THR A 63 4.24 34.23 39.33
CA THR A 63 4.20 35.70 39.44
C THR A 63 4.18 36.20 40.89
N SER A 64 3.67 35.43 41.85
CA SER A 64 3.66 35.77 43.28
C SER A 64 3.45 34.52 44.16
N PRO A 65 4.41 33.58 44.20
CA PRO A 65 4.22 32.32 44.91
C PRO A 65 4.00 32.53 46.42
N PRO A 66 3.04 31.84 47.06
CA PRO A 66 2.85 31.92 48.49
C PRO A 66 4.05 31.31 49.24
N PRO A 67 4.31 31.71 50.49
CA PRO A 67 5.37 31.10 51.29
C PRO A 67 5.19 29.57 51.40
N PRO A 68 6.28 28.76 51.38
CA PRO A 68 6.20 27.30 51.45
C PRO A 68 5.55 26.76 52.73
N THR A 69 5.48 27.59 53.77
CA THR A 69 4.87 27.30 55.07
C THR A 69 3.43 27.81 55.19
N SER A 70 2.94 28.57 54.20
CA SER A 70 1.58 29.11 54.21
C SER A 70 0.61 28.09 53.64
N PRO A 71 -0.58 27.87 54.22
CA PRO A 71 -1.61 26.99 53.67
C PRO A 71 -1.96 27.24 52.20
N ALA A 72 -1.84 28.49 51.73
CA ALA A 72 -2.13 28.88 50.36
C ALA A 72 -1.26 28.17 49.32
N ILE A 73 -0.06 27.68 49.68
CA ILE A 73 0.78 26.88 48.79
C ILE A 73 0.09 25.57 48.36
N LEU A 74 -0.78 25.01 49.21
CA LEU A 74 -1.51 23.79 48.89
C LEU A 74 -2.47 23.99 47.72
N ILE A 75 -3.08 25.16 47.59
CA ILE A 75 -3.98 25.48 46.46
C ILE A 75 -3.19 25.44 45.15
N VAL A 76 -1.99 26.03 45.14
CA VAL A 76 -1.11 26.07 43.96
C VAL A 76 -0.65 24.67 43.56
N VAL A 77 -0.12 23.90 44.52
CA VAL A 77 0.49 22.60 44.23
C VAL A 77 -0.54 21.50 43.96
N GLU A 78 -1.74 21.57 44.56
CA GLU A 78 -2.79 20.59 44.30
C GLU A 78 -3.53 20.86 42.99
N ALA A 79 -3.65 22.12 42.57
CA ALA A 79 -4.10 22.44 41.22
C ALA A 79 -3.09 21.94 40.16
N LEU A 80 -1.78 22.05 40.40
CA LEU A 80 -0.76 21.43 39.54
C LEU A 80 -0.87 19.90 39.52
N ARG A 81 -1.14 19.29 40.69
CA ARG A 81 -1.38 17.84 40.78
C ARG A 81 -2.60 17.42 39.97
N ALA A 82 -3.69 18.18 40.03
CA ALA A 82 -4.92 17.91 39.27
C ALA A 82 -4.63 17.92 37.76
N VAL A 83 -3.93 18.94 37.26
CA VAL A 83 -3.49 19.00 35.84
C VAL A 83 -2.66 17.77 35.48
N ALA A 84 -1.64 17.43 36.28
CA ALA A 84 -0.78 16.28 36.01
C ALA A 84 -1.54 14.94 36.02
N GLN A 85 -2.55 14.78 36.87
CA GLN A 85 -3.38 13.58 36.93
C GLN A 85 -4.26 13.43 35.67
N VAL A 86 -4.91 14.51 35.25
CA VAL A 86 -5.74 14.50 34.03
C VAL A 86 -4.87 14.27 32.79
N MET A 87 -3.70 14.91 32.72
CA MET A 87 -2.71 14.68 31.66
C MET A 87 -2.26 13.21 31.61
N THR A 88 -1.97 12.61 32.77
CA THR A 88 -1.58 11.19 32.85
C THR A 88 -2.72 10.28 32.39
N ALA A 89 -3.96 10.58 32.77
CA ALA A 89 -5.14 9.83 32.33
C ALA A 89 -5.35 9.93 30.81
N ALA A 90 -5.23 11.14 30.24
CA ALA A 90 -5.29 11.36 28.80
C ALA A 90 -4.20 10.59 28.04
N MET A 91 -2.96 10.61 28.54
CA MET A 91 -1.87 9.84 27.95
C MET A 91 -2.09 8.33 28.04
N MET A 92 -2.57 7.83 29.18
CA MET A 92 -2.84 6.40 29.35
C MET A 92 -3.99 5.93 28.48
N ASP A 93 -5.07 6.71 28.39
CA ASP A 93 -6.22 6.39 27.56
C ASP A 93 -5.88 6.41 26.06
N TYR A 94 -5.14 7.44 25.60
CA TYR A 94 -4.64 7.51 24.22
C TYR A 94 -3.85 6.25 23.82
N VAL A 95 -3.19 5.62 24.80
CA VAL A 95 -2.39 4.42 24.64
C VAL A 95 -3.20 3.14 24.75
N SER A 96 -4.15 3.05 25.69
CA SER A 96 -4.90 1.84 25.97
C SER A 96 -6.11 1.63 25.07
N THR A 97 -6.60 2.70 24.44
CA THR A 97 -7.86 2.70 23.69
C THR A 97 -7.56 2.69 22.18
N PRO A 98 -7.72 1.52 21.50
CA PRO A 98 -7.29 1.37 20.12
C PRO A 98 -8.07 2.27 19.14
N ASP A 99 -9.39 2.36 19.33
CA ASP A 99 -10.27 3.19 18.52
C ASP A 99 -10.15 4.65 18.91
N ALA A 100 -9.81 5.52 17.95
CA ALA A 100 -9.68 6.94 18.18
C ALA A 100 -11.00 7.62 18.59
N ARG A 101 -12.15 7.03 18.26
CA ARG A 101 -13.49 7.54 18.63
C ARG A 101 -13.83 7.33 20.10
N ASP A 102 -13.26 6.29 20.71
CA ASP A 102 -13.50 5.94 22.10
C ASP A 102 -12.47 6.59 23.04
N ARG A 103 -11.43 7.23 22.49
CA ARG A 103 -10.43 7.96 23.27
C ARG A 103 -11.05 9.15 23.98
N MET A 104 -10.46 9.48 25.12
CA MET A 104 -10.70 10.68 25.90
C MET A 104 -10.66 11.88 24.95
N THR A 105 -11.71 12.68 24.99
CA THR A 105 -11.79 13.90 24.17
C THR A 105 -11.32 15.10 24.99
N ARG A 106 -10.98 16.20 24.31
CA ARG A 106 -10.63 17.47 24.96
C ARG A 106 -11.72 17.91 25.94
N ASN A 107 -13.00 17.70 25.59
CA ASN A 107 -14.13 18.02 26.47
C ASN A 107 -14.16 17.15 27.73
N VAL A 108 -13.87 15.84 27.60
CA VAL A 108 -13.78 14.95 28.77
C VAL A 108 -12.62 15.37 29.68
N ALA A 109 -11.47 15.75 29.12
CA ALA A 109 -10.34 16.25 29.90
C ALA A 109 -10.63 17.60 30.57
N LEU A 110 -11.28 18.52 29.87
CA LEU A 110 -11.74 19.80 30.42
C LEU A 110 -12.65 19.60 31.62
N GLU A 111 -13.69 18.77 31.50
CA GLU A 111 -14.64 18.55 32.60
C GLU A 111 -13.99 17.80 33.76
N SER A 112 -13.11 16.82 33.48
CA SER A 112 -12.34 16.13 34.52
C SER A 112 -11.41 17.08 35.29
N LEU A 113 -10.78 18.02 34.59
CA LEU A 113 -9.92 19.02 35.21
C LEU A 113 -10.74 20.02 36.05
N LYS A 114 -11.86 20.52 35.52
CA LYS A 114 -12.76 21.40 36.28
C LYS A 114 -13.23 20.76 37.57
N GLU A 115 -13.67 19.50 37.52
CA GLU A 115 -14.13 18.76 38.70
C GLU A 115 -13.01 18.63 39.74
N ALA A 116 -11.79 18.32 39.30
CA ALA A 116 -10.63 18.21 40.17
C ALA A 116 -10.25 19.56 40.82
N LEU A 117 -10.26 20.65 40.05
CA LEU A 117 -9.97 22.00 40.54
C LEU A 117 -11.07 22.53 41.47
N ASP A 118 -12.34 22.21 41.22
CA ASP A 118 -13.44 22.52 42.14
C ASP A 118 -13.32 21.76 43.46
N GLY A 119 -12.69 20.57 43.47
CA GLY A 119 -12.28 19.90 44.70
C GLY A 119 -11.29 20.73 45.51
N VAL A 120 -10.23 21.23 44.89
CA VAL A 120 -9.21 22.09 45.52
C VAL A 120 -9.82 23.41 46.01
N ARG A 121 -10.71 24.02 45.21
CA ARG A 121 -11.42 25.26 45.58
C ARG A 121 -12.28 25.07 46.83
N ARG A 122 -13.07 23.99 46.90
CA ARG A 122 -13.92 23.68 48.07
C ARG A 122 -13.08 23.46 49.33
N ASP A 123 -11.92 22.82 49.20
CA ASP A 123 -10.97 22.67 50.31
C ASP A 123 -10.48 24.03 50.82
N GLY A 124 -10.14 24.95 49.90
CA GLY A 124 -9.76 26.33 50.25
C GLY A 124 -10.88 27.14 50.90
N GLU A 125 -12.10 27.05 50.37
CA GLU A 125 -13.30 27.68 50.95
C GLU A 125 -13.60 27.14 52.36
N ARG A 126 -13.45 25.83 52.57
CA ARG A 126 -13.59 25.20 53.89
C ARG A 126 -12.56 25.73 54.88
N TRP A 127 -11.31 25.96 54.46
CA TRP A 127 -10.29 26.53 55.35
C TRP A 127 -10.60 27.96 55.78
N LEU A 128 -11.33 28.73 54.96
CA LEU A 128 -11.78 30.08 55.31
C LEU A 128 -12.89 30.08 56.37
N THR A 129 -13.65 28.98 56.52
CA THR A 129 -14.78 28.88 57.46
C THR A 129 -14.45 28.05 58.71
N GLU A 130 -13.69 26.96 58.55
CA GLU A 130 -13.37 25.99 59.60
C GLU A 130 -11.96 26.18 60.20
N GLY A 131 -11.12 27.00 59.55
CA GLY A 131 -9.75 27.27 59.96
C GLY A 131 -8.71 26.65 59.03
N ALA A 132 -7.54 27.29 58.96
CA ALA A 132 -6.44 26.85 58.12
C ALA A 132 -5.84 25.51 58.58
N PRO A 133 -5.33 24.67 57.65
CA PRO A 133 -4.65 23.43 57.98
C PRO A 133 -3.39 23.68 58.82
N SER A 134 -3.09 22.73 59.70
CA SER A 134 -1.89 22.76 60.55
C SER A 134 -0.61 22.60 59.73
N ALA A 135 0.53 23.00 60.29
CA ALA A 135 1.84 22.87 59.64
C ALA A 135 2.21 21.42 59.32
N ASP A 136 1.80 20.45 60.15
CA ASP A 136 2.03 19.03 59.91
C ASP A 136 1.18 18.51 58.74
N GLU A 137 -0.09 18.93 58.65
CA GLU A 137 -0.97 18.60 57.51
C GLU A 137 -0.48 19.23 56.20
N ILE A 138 0.02 20.47 56.24
CA ILE A 138 0.63 21.12 55.06
C ILE A 138 1.83 20.30 54.58
N LYS A 139 2.71 19.89 55.50
CA LYS A 139 3.90 19.11 55.17
C LYS A 139 3.53 17.73 54.59
N GLU A 140 2.54 17.05 55.16
CA GLU A 140 2.07 15.76 54.68
C GLU A 140 1.46 15.87 53.27
N ARG A 141 0.56 16.84 53.05
CA ARG A 141 -0.06 17.06 51.73
C ARG A 141 0.96 17.46 50.67
N LEU A 142 1.92 18.31 51.00
CA LEU A 142 3.04 18.65 50.10
C LEU A 142 3.87 17.42 49.73
N ALA A 143 4.16 16.54 50.69
CA ALA A 143 4.89 15.29 50.43
C ALA A 143 4.08 14.35 49.51
N ALA A 144 2.75 14.24 49.74
CA ALA A 144 1.86 13.44 48.91
C ALA A 144 1.75 13.97 47.47
N VAL A 145 1.67 15.30 47.29
CA VAL A 145 1.68 15.94 45.97
C VAL A 145 3.00 15.65 45.25
N LYS A 146 4.14 15.84 45.93
CA LYS A 146 5.46 15.53 45.36
C LYS A 146 5.58 14.07 44.94
N ALA A 147 5.12 13.14 45.77
CA ALA A 147 5.12 11.72 45.45
C ALA A 147 4.24 11.40 44.23
N SER A 148 3.06 12.02 44.13
CA SER A 148 2.15 11.86 42.98
C SER A 148 2.75 12.37 41.68
N LEU A 149 3.40 13.54 41.70
CA LEU A 149 4.07 14.11 40.53
C LEU A 149 5.27 13.26 40.10
N GLN A 150 6.09 12.81 41.06
CA GLN A 150 7.21 11.91 40.77
C GLN A 150 6.74 10.60 40.15
N ALA A 151 5.64 10.00 40.66
CA ALA A 151 5.08 8.78 40.11
C ALA A 151 4.60 8.95 38.66
N ALA A 152 4.01 10.10 38.32
CA ALA A 152 3.60 10.42 36.96
C ALA A 152 4.81 10.55 36.00
N LEU A 153 5.86 11.25 36.44
CA LEU A 153 7.12 11.36 35.68
C LEU A 153 7.79 10.00 35.47
N ASP A 154 7.86 9.17 36.52
CA ASP A 154 8.44 7.83 36.45
C ASP A 154 7.64 6.91 35.51
N ALA A 155 6.31 7.04 35.50
CA ALA A 155 5.44 6.29 34.59
C ALA A 155 5.67 6.70 33.13
N GLY A 156 5.76 8.01 32.85
CA GLY A 156 6.10 8.53 31.53
C GLY A 156 7.47 8.06 31.05
N ALA A 157 8.50 8.15 31.91
CA ALA A 157 9.84 7.69 31.59
C ALA A 157 9.91 6.18 31.31
N LYS A 158 9.19 5.36 32.10
CA LYS A 158 9.08 3.92 31.85
C LYS A 158 8.41 3.61 30.52
N GLN A 159 7.35 4.33 30.16
CA GLN A 159 6.66 4.12 28.89
C GLN A 159 7.54 4.52 27.70
N LEU A 160 8.25 5.65 27.80
CA LEU A 160 9.20 6.08 26.76
C LEU A 160 10.31 5.03 26.56
N ALA A 161 10.91 4.56 27.66
CA ALA A 161 11.95 3.53 27.59
C ALA A 161 11.43 2.20 27.00
N LYS A 162 10.16 1.86 27.27
CA LYS A 162 9.52 0.69 26.66
C LYS A 162 9.31 0.88 25.16
N ASP A 163 8.76 2.01 24.74
CA ASP A 163 8.55 2.31 23.32
C ASP A 163 9.88 2.29 22.55
N ASP A 164 10.95 2.86 23.12
CA ASP A 164 12.27 2.87 22.50
C ASP A 164 12.88 1.46 22.41
N ALA A 165 12.63 0.60 23.40
CA ALA A 165 13.02 -0.80 23.37
C ALA A 165 12.24 -1.60 22.32
N ASP A 166 10.93 -1.35 22.20
CA ASP A 166 10.07 -1.96 21.18
C ASP A 166 10.50 -1.53 19.76
N ASP A 167 10.81 -0.23 19.57
CA ASP A 167 11.32 0.30 18.31
C ASP A 167 12.69 -0.30 17.95
N ALA A 168 13.57 -0.50 18.93
CA ALA A 168 14.85 -1.18 18.72
C ALA A 168 14.66 -2.66 18.35
N ALA A 169 13.74 -3.37 19.00
CA ALA A 169 13.43 -4.77 18.70
C ALA A 169 12.83 -4.93 17.29
N ALA A 170 11.90 -4.05 16.91
CA ALA A 170 11.32 -4.04 15.57
C ALA A 170 12.35 -3.69 14.48
N THR A 171 13.33 -2.84 14.80
CA THR A 171 14.45 -2.54 13.90
C THR A 171 15.34 -3.75 13.69
N ALA A 172 15.45 -4.66 14.66
CA ALA A 172 16.17 -5.92 14.49
C ALA A 172 15.34 -6.98 13.71
N ASP A 173 14.01 -6.92 13.79
CA ASP A 173 13.08 -7.87 13.20
C ASP A 173 12.44 -7.34 11.89
N GLN A 174 13.29 -7.05 10.90
CA GLN A 174 12.91 -6.33 9.66
C GLN A 174 12.19 -7.19 8.61
N TYR A 175 12.30 -8.51 8.71
CA TYR A 175 11.83 -9.42 7.67
C TYR A 175 10.85 -10.44 8.22
N GLY A 176 9.87 -10.81 7.41
CA GLY A 176 8.82 -11.74 7.82
C GLY A 176 7.65 -11.79 6.87
N ALA A 177 6.76 -12.75 7.13
CA ALA A 177 5.46 -12.84 6.46
C ALA A 177 4.41 -12.06 7.26
N ILE A 178 3.62 -11.26 6.55
CA ILE A 178 2.52 -10.46 7.09
C ILE A 178 1.22 -10.92 6.45
N LEU A 179 0.21 -11.15 7.29
CA LEU A 179 -1.15 -11.43 6.85
C LEU A 179 -2.05 -10.23 7.15
N GLY A 180 -2.65 -9.67 6.10
CA GLY A 180 -3.78 -8.76 6.20
C GLY A 180 -5.10 -9.54 6.11
N TYR A 181 -6.00 -9.40 7.08
CA TYR A 181 -7.32 -10.05 7.04
C TYR A 181 -8.41 -9.11 7.57
N HIS A 182 -9.66 -9.40 7.21
CA HIS A 182 -10.83 -8.68 7.72
C HIS A 182 -11.46 -9.49 8.85
N ASP A 183 -11.73 -8.85 9.98
CA ASP A 183 -12.51 -9.43 11.07
C ASP A 183 -13.85 -8.69 11.17
N PRO A 184 -14.99 -9.32 10.83
CA PRO A 184 -16.30 -8.68 10.88
C PRO A 184 -16.74 -8.23 12.28
N SER A 185 -16.08 -8.70 13.34
CA SER A 185 -16.36 -8.30 14.71
C SER A 185 -15.68 -6.99 15.13
N LEU A 186 -14.74 -6.50 14.31
CA LEU A 186 -13.98 -5.29 14.56
C LEU A 186 -14.33 -4.25 13.50
N ASP A 187 -14.54 -3.00 13.91
CA ASP A 187 -14.80 -1.88 13.00
C ASP A 187 -13.49 -1.35 12.38
N VAL A 188 -12.71 -2.26 11.78
CA VAL A 188 -11.43 -1.98 11.13
C VAL A 188 -11.41 -2.64 9.76
N SER A 189 -10.99 -1.90 8.73
CA SER A 189 -11.04 -2.36 7.34
C SER A 189 -10.12 -3.56 7.06
N ILE A 190 -8.89 -3.56 7.58
CA ILE A 190 -7.92 -4.66 7.46
C ILE A 190 -7.04 -4.69 8.70
N ILE A 191 -6.87 -5.88 9.27
CA ILE A 191 -5.97 -6.16 10.39
C ILE A 191 -4.70 -6.80 9.86
N PHE A 192 -3.55 -6.19 10.14
CA PHE A 192 -2.25 -6.72 9.79
C PHE A 192 -1.63 -7.45 10.99
N THR A 193 -1.21 -8.69 10.77
CA THR A 193 -0.51 -9.48 11.79
C THR A 193 0.76 -10.08 11.21
N LYS A 194 1.83 -10.07 12.00
CA LYS A 194 3.04 -10.83 11.67
C LYS A 194 2.76 -12.32 11.87
N VAL A 195 3.03 -13.10 10.83
CA VAL A 195 2.85 -14.56 10.86
C VAL A 195 4.13 -15.23 11.34
N CYS A 196 5.28 -14.82 10.81
CA CYS A 196 6.59 -15.29 11.22
C CYS A 196 7.68 -14.28 10.83
N SER A 197 8.82 -14.36 11.51
CA SER A 197 10.03 -13.61 11.18
C SER A 197 10.93 -14.42 10.25
N PHE A 198 11.70 -13.71 9.42
CA PHE A 198 12.69 -14.30 8.53
C PHE A 198 14.08 -13.74 8.84
N SER A 199 15.10 -14.55 8.61
CA SER A 199 16.45 -14.02 8.40
C SER A 199 16.53 -13.23 7.09
N GLU A 200 17.54 -12.37 6.97
CA GLU A 200 17.80 -11.64 5.72
C GLU A 200 17.99 -12.58 4.52
N ALA A 201 18.68 -13.70 4.72
CA ALA A 201 18.92 -14.70 3.69
C ALA A 201 17.62 -15.39 3.24
N GLU A 202 16.75 -15.77 4.18
CA GLU A 202 15.44 -16.36 3.86
C GLU A 202 14.54 -15.36 3.12
N ASN A 203 14.49 -14.11 3.59
CA ASN A 203 13.71 -13.06 2.96
C ASN A 203 14.19 -12.82 1.52
N LYS A 204 15.50 -12.72 1.31
CA LYS A 204 16.10 -12.60 -0.02
C LYS A 204 15.72 -13.79 -0.91
N ARG A 205 15.81 -15.02 -0.40
CA ARG A 205 15.44 -16.24 -1.13
C ARG A 205 13.98 -16.21 -1.58
N TYR A 206 13.05 -15.90 -0.68
CA TYR A 206 11.62 -15.80 -1.02
C TYR A 206 11.32 -14.65 -1.98
N LEU A 207 11.95 -13.50 -1.77
CA LEU A 207 11.77 -12.31 -2.59
C LEU A 207 12.28 -12.52 -4.01
N ASP A 208 13.47 -13.10 -4.15
CA ASP A 208 14.10 -13.35 -5.45
C ASP A 208 13.31 -14.40 -6.23
N ALA A 209 12.87 -15.50 -5.59
CA ALA A 209 12.00 -16.50 -6.21
C ALA A 209 10.63 -15.93 -6.64
N TYR A 210 9.98 -15.17 -5.76
CA TYR A 210 8.71 -14.50 -6.08
C TYR A 210 8.86 -13.53 -7.26
N LYS A 211 9.93 -12.73 -7.28
CA LYS A 211 10.23 -11.82 -8.40
C LYS A 211 10.54 -12.57 -9.69
N GLY A 212 11.20 -13.73 -9.61
CA GLY A 212 11.44 -14.61 -10.75
C GLY A 212 10.13 -15.05 -11.41
N LEU A 213 9.21 -15.60 -10.62
CA LEU A 213 7.89 -16.02 -11.10
C LEU A 213 7.03 -14.84 -11.58
N ALA A 214 7.00 -13.74 -10.82
CA ALA A 214 6.27 -12.54 -11.20
C ALA A 214 6.76 -11.99 -12.53
N LYS A 215 8.08 -11.92 -12.73
CA LYS A 215 8.69 -11.50 -13.99
C LYS A 215 8.32 -12.43 -15.14
N ARG A 216 8.27 -13.76 -14.92
CA ARG A 216 7.82 -14.71 -15.94
C ARG A 216 6.38 -14.41 -16.37
N LEU A 217 5.47 -14.35 -15.41
CA LEU A 217 4.04 -14.10 -15.65
C LEU A 217 3.80 -12.70 -16.27
N GLU A 218 4.59 -11.70 -15.89
CA GLU A 218 4.52 -10.35 -16.49
C GLU A 218 5.19 -10.28 -17.87
N SER A 219 6.06 -11.24 -18.20
CA SER A 219 6.69 -11.37 -19.52
C SER A 219 5.85 -12.20 -20.50
N GLU A 220 4.60 -12.53 -20.16
CA GLU A 220 3.65 -13.21 -21.05
C GLU A 220 3.18 -12.28 -22.18
N LEU A 221 4.12 -11.77 -22.98
CA LEU A 221 3.86 -11.10 -24.26
C LEU A 221 3.14 -12.03 -25.24
N TYR A 222 3.19 -13.34 -25.00
CA TYR A 222 2.40 -14.33 -25.73
C TYR A 222 0.90 -14.14 -25.50
N LEU A 223 0.46 -13.78 -24.28
CA LEU A 223 -0.97 -13.48 -24.02
C LEU A 223 -1.45 -12.32 -24.88
N HIS A 224 -0.62 -11.28 -25.06
CA HIS A 224 -0.98 -10.16 -25.94
C HIS A 224 -1.26 -10.61 -27.38
N ILE A 225 -0.53 -11.61 -27.91
CA ILE A 225 -0.81 -12.18 -29.24
C ILE A 225 -2.17 -12.89 -29.25
N SER A 226 -2.51 -13.62 -28.17
CA SER A 226 -3.82 -14.26 -28.01
C SER A 226 -4.94 -13.22 -27.92
N ASP A 227 -4.76 -12.16 -27.12
CA ASP A 227 -5.74 -11.09 -26.98
C ASP A 227 -6.03 -10.39 -28.32
N GLU A 228 -4.98 -10.09 -29.10
CA GLU A 228 -5.14 -9.48 -30.42
C GLU A 228 -5.72 -10.46 -31.45
N HIS A 229 -5.52 -11.76 -31.28
CA HIS A 229 -6.19 -12.78 -32.09
C HIS A 229 -7.69 -12.83 -31.80
N ASP A 230 -8.07 -12.81 -30.52
CA ASP A 230 -9.47 -12.80 -30.07
C ASP A 230 -10.16 -11.51 -30.55
N ALA A 231 -9.49 -10.36 -30.44
CA ALA A 231 -9.99 -9.09 -30.96
C ALA A 231 -10.23 -9.13 -32.49
N LEU A 232 -9.35 -9.78 -33.25
CA LEU A 232 -9.57 -10.02 -34.68
C LEU A 232 -10.79 -10.93 -34.91
N CYS A 233 -10.91 -12.01 -34.16
CA CYS A 233 -12.06 -12.92 -34.25
C CYS A 233 -13.37 -12.20 -33.94
N ASP A 234 -13.42 -11.35 -32.92
CA ASP A 234 -14.59 -10.55 -32.57
C ASP A 234 -15.03 -9.62 -33.70
N VAL A 235 -14.08 -8.97 -34.38
CA VAL A 235 -14.37 -8.15 -35.56
C VAL A 235 -14.99 -9.00 -36.68
N LEU A 236 -14.45 -10.19 -36.94
CA LEU A 236 -14.97 -11.09 -37.98
C LEU A 236 -16.34 -11.66 -37.64
N ILE A 237 -16.56 -12.08 -36.39
CA ILE A 237 -17.85 -12.57 -35.89
C ILE A 237 -18.89 -11.46 -35.99
N GLY A 238 -18.53 -10.21 -35.66
CA GLY A 238 -19.40 -9.05 -35.82
C GLY A 238 -19.83 -8.85 -37.28
N ILE A 239 -18.88 -8.88 -38.22
CA ILE A 239 -19.18 -8.74 -39.66
C ILE A 239 -20.05 -9.89 -40.18
N LEU A 240 -19.72 -11.13 -39.81
CA LEU A 240 -20.52 -12.32 -40.16
C LEU A 240 -21.95 -12.20 -39.62
N SER A 241 -22.09 -11.76 -38.36
CA SER A 241 -23.41 -11.54 -37.74
C SER A 241 -24.21 -10.47 -38.46
N ASP A 242 -23.57 -9.38 -38.89
CA ASP A 242 -24.23 -8.31 -39.64
C ASP A 242 -24.64 -8.75 -41.06
N LEU A 243 -23.83 -9.62 -41.70
CA LEU A 243 -24.17 -10.27 -42.97
C LEU A 243 -25.36 -11.23 -42.80
N GLN A 244 -25.33 -12.12 -41.80
CA GLN A 244 -26.42 -13.07 -41.49
C GLN A 244 -27.74 -12.35 -41.22
N ASN A 245 -27.69 -11.28 -40.42
CA ASN A 245 -28.87 -10.51 -40.04
C ASN A 245 -29.31 -9.47 -41.09
N ARG A 246 -28.68 -9.46 -42.28
CA ARG A 246 -28.94 -8.50 -43.39
C ARG A 246 -28.82 -7.03 -42.96
N ARG A 247 -28.03 -6.76 -41.93
CA ARG A 247 -27.71 -5.40 -41.45
C ARG A 247 -26.62 -4.76 -42.30
N LEU A 248 -25.75 -5.58 -42.89
CA LEU A 248 -24.76 -5.16 -43.88
C LEU A 248 -25.29 -5.41 -45.29
N SER A 249 -25.51 -4.34 -46.06
CA SER A 249 -25.84 -4.43 -47.48
C SER A 249 -24.58 -4.40 -48.33
N LEU A 250 -24.39 -5.40 -49.19
CA LEU A 250 -23.25 -5.45 -50.13
C LEU A 250 -23.26 -4.33 -51.18
N GLY A 251 -24.38 -3.62 -51.34
CA GLY A 251 -24.48 -2.42 -52.19
C GLY A 251 -24.11 -1.12 -51.47
N ASN A 252 -23.90 -1.16 -50.15
CA ASN A 252 -23.48 0.00 -49.36
C ASN A 252 -21.95 0.02 -49.25
N TRP A 253 -21.32 0.75 -50.18
CA TRP A 253 -19.86 0.86 -50.26
C TRP A 253 -19.22 1.46 -49.01
N ASP A 254 -19.87 2.42 -48.35
CA ASP A 254 -19.34 3.04 -47.13
C ASP A 254 -19.32 2.05 -45.95
N ALA A 255 -20.39 1.24 -45.81
CA ALA A 255 -20.44 0.22 -44.78
C ALA A 255 -19.43 -0.91 -45.02
N LEU A 256 -19.20 -1.28 -46.29
CA LEU A 256 -18.17 -2.23 -46.66
C LEU A 256 -16.76 -1.66 -46.40
N ASP A 257 -16.51 -0.40 -46.71
CA ASP A 257 -15.23 0.24 -46.44
C ASP A 257 -14.95 0.34 -44.93
N GLU A 258 -15.98 0.61 -44.13
CA GLU A 258 -15.86 0.58 -42.67
C GLU A 258 -15.51 -0.81 -42.14
N CYS A 259 -16.13 -1.87 -42.68
CA CYS A 259 -15.77 -3.26 -42.34
C CYS A 259 -14.30 -3.55 -42.71
N LYS A 260 -13.86 -3.15 -43.90
CA LYS A 260 -12.46 -3.29 -44.34
C LYS A 260 -11.51 -2.54 -43.40
N ARG A 261 -11.86 -1.34 -42.96
CA ARG A 261 -11.06 -0.53 -42.04
C ARG A 261 -10.91 -1.20 -40.67
N LYS A 262 -11.99 -1.77 -40.12
CA LYS A 262 -11.96 -2.51 -38.85
C LYS A 262 -11.09 -3.76 -38.93
N VAL A 263 -11.25 -4.57 -39.98
CA VAL A 263 -10.43 -5.77 -40.19
C VAL A 263 -8.96 -5.39 -40.36
N ARG A 264 -8.66 -4.34 -41.13
CA ARG A 264 -7.30 -3.82 -41.28
C ARG A 264 -6.69 -3.42 -39.95
N SER A 265 -7.43 -2.66 -39.14
CA SER A 265 -6.95 -2.25 -37.82
C SER A 265 -6.62 -3.44 -36.94
N ALA A 266 -7.49 -4.46 -36.89
CA ALA A 266 -7.26 -5.66 -36.10
C ALA A 266 -6.06 -6.48 -36.62
N LEU A 267 -5.88 -6.59 -37.95
CA LEU A 267 -4.72 -7.24 -38.55
C LEU A 267 -3.41 -6.51 -38.24
N ILE A 268 -3.41 -5.17 -38.26
CA ILE A 268 -2.24 -4.37 -37.86
C ILE A 268 -1.89 -4.66 -36.40
N SER A 269 -2.87 -4.68 -35.50
CA SER A 269 -2.64 -4.99 -34.10
C SER A 269 -2.08 -6.40 -33.91
N PHE A 270 -2.70 -7.41 -34.51
CA PHE A 270 -2.23 -8.80 -34.41
C PHE A 270 -0.81 -9.00 -34.95
N THR A 271 -0.55 -8.52 -36.17
CA THR A 271 0.80 -8.64 -36.77
C THR A 271 1.84 -7.80 -36.03
N SER A 272 1.44 -6.68 -35.43
CA SER A 272 2.31 -5.91 -34.53
C SER A 272 2.60 -6.65 -33.23
N ALA A 273 1.64 -7.38 -32.67
CA ALA A 273 1.85 -8.19 -31.47
C ALA A 273 2.93 -9.27 -31.69
N LEU A 274 2.96 -9.90 -32.87
CA LEU A 274 4.02 -10.85 -33.25
C LEU A 274 5.41 -10.20 -33.21
N GLN A 275 5.55 -9.02 -33.81
CA GLN A 275 6.83 -8.32 -33.80
C GLN A 275 7.21 -7.81 -32.41
N ILE A 276 6.24 -7.28 -31.64
CA ILE A 276 6.47 -6.83 -30.27
C ILE A 276 6.95 -7.99 -29.41
N HIS A 277 6.34 -9.18 -29.53
CA HIS A 277 6.77 -10.39 -28.84
C HIS A 277 8.24 -10.71 -29.16
N GLN A 278 8.62 -10.73 -30.43
CA GLN A 278 10.02 -10.94 -30.82
C GLN A 278 10.97 -9.88 -30.26
N ASP A 279 10.72 -8.60 -30.56
CA ASP A 279 11.64 -7.51 -30.27
C ASP A 279 11.82 -7.31 -28.75
N GLN A 280 10.72 -7.36 -28.00
CA GLN A 280 10.76 -7.21 -26.55
C GLN A 280 11.37 -8.44 -25.87
N THR A 281 11.11 -9.65 -26.36
CA THR A 281 11.72 -10.87 -25.79
C THR A 281 13.24 -10.87 -26.01
N ILE A 282 13.71 -10.56 -27.22
CA ILE A 282 15.14 -10.45 -27.51
C ILE A 282 15.78 -9.33 -26.68
N ARG A 283 15.10 -8.18 -26.54
CA ARG A 283 15.57 -7.08 -25.69
C ARG A 283 15.64 -7.48 -24.22
N LEU A 284 14.66 -8.22 -23.72
CA LEU A 284 14.61 -8.72 -22.35
C LEU A 284 15.74 -9.74 -22.09
N ALA A 285 16.00 -10.64 -23.03
CA ALA A 285 17.11 -11.58 -22.98
C ALA A 285 18.46 -10.84 -22.91
N ARG A 286 18.67 -9.87 -23.81
CA ARG A 286 19.87 -9.02 -23.82
C ARG A 286 20.04 -8.19 -22.54
N LYS A 287 18.95 -7.78 -21.90
CA LYS A 287 18.98 -7.07 -20.61
C LYS A 287 19.28 -8.01 -19.44
N THR A 288 18.78 -9.23 -19.50
CA THR A 288 18.87 -10.22 -18.40
C THR A 288 20.24 -10.91 -18.38
N PHE A 289 20.70 -11.41 -19.54
CA PHE A 289 21.96 -12.16 -19.65
C PHE A 289 23.14 -11.29 -20.10
N GLY A 290 22.87 -10.17 -20.77
CA GLY A 290 23.87 -9.33 -21.42
C GLY A 290 23.86 -9.46 -22.94
N ARG A 291 24.56 -8.56 -23.63
CA ARG A 291 24.66 -8.60 -25.10
C ARG A 291 25.68 -9.65 -25.53
N LYS A 292 25.34 -10.44 -26.56
CA LYS A 292 26.19 -11.48 -27.17
C LYS A 292 26.54 -12.66 -26.25
N THR A 293 25.73 -12.94 -25.24
CA THR A 293 25.87 -14.19 -24.47
C THR A 293 25.21 -15.36 -25.22
N PRO A 294 25.59 -16.61 -24.93
CA PRO A 294 24.98 -17.79 -25.54
C PRO A 294 23.46 -17.81 -25.39
N GLU A 295 22.92 -17.40 -24.24
CA GLU A 295 21.47 -17.38 -23.95
C GLU A 295 20.75 -16.34 -24.80
N ALA A 296 21.28 -15.10 -24.87
CA ALA A 296 20.70 -14.05 -25.70
C ALA A 296 20.76 -14.40 -27.20
N THR A 297 21.83 -15.06 -27.63
CA THR A 297 21.96 -15.58 -29.01
C THR A 297 21.04 -16.77 -29.26
N ALA A 298 20.82 -17.64 -28.28
CA ALA A 298 19.87 -18.75 -28.40
C ALA A 298 18.42 -18.25 -28.53
N VAL A 299 18.02 -17.26 -27.74
CA VAL A 299 16.70 -16.60 -27.86
C VAL A 299 16.52 -15.99 -29.25
N GLU A 300 17.51 -15.24 -29.74
CA GLU A 300 17.49 -14.68 -31.10
C GLU A 300 17.47 -15.79 -32.17
N GLY A 301 18.19 -16.89 -31.93
CA GLY A 301 18.19 -18.10 -32.75
C GLY A 301 16.81 -18.72 -32.89
N LEU A 302 16.04 -18.84 -31.80
CA LEU A 302 14.69 -19.42 -31.85
C LEU A 302 13.74 -18.65 -32.78
N PHE A 303 13.78 -17.31 -32.74
CA PHE A 303 12.99 -16.50 -33.68
C PHE A 303 13.51 -16.62 -35.11
N ASN A 304 14.84 -16.68 -35.31
CA ASN A 304 15.42 -16.90 -36.63
C ASN A 304 15.05 -18.28 -37.20
N ASP A 305 14.99 -19.31 -36.36
CA ASP A 305 14.57 -20.66 -36.75
C ASP A 305 13.08 -20.69 -37.11
N LEU A 306 12.22 -20.02 -36.33
CA LEU A 306 10.81 -19.85 -36.67
C LEU A 306 10.66 -19.13 -38.02
N LYS A 307 11.41 -18.04 -38.22
CA LYS A 307 11.48 -17.35 -39.51
C LYS A 307 12.09 -18.22 -40.60
N ALA A 308 12.95 -19.19 -40.33
CA ALA A 308 13.52 -20.04 -41.37
C ALA A 308 12.56 -21.16 -41.81
N THR A 309 11.73 -21.63 -40.88
CA THR A 309 10.89 -22.83 -41.02
C THR A 309 9.44 -22.51 -41.37
N SER A 310 8.86 -21.44 -40.83
CA SER A 310 7.44 -21.09 -41.04
C SER A 310 7.26 -20.05 -42.14
N PHE A 311 6.63 -20.46 -43.24
CA PHE A 311 6.16 -19.54 -44.29
C PHE A 311 5.19 -18.51 -43.71
N ASP A 312 4.22 -19.00 -42.94
CA ASP A 312 3.11 -18.20 -42.42
C ASP A 312 3.61 -17.08 -41.50
N TYR A 313 4.53 -17.38 -40.59
CA TYR A 313 5.10 -16.39 -39.67
C TYR A 313 5.86 -15.28 -40.41
N ARG A 314 6.74 -15.65 -41.37
CA ARG A 314 7.51 -14.67 -42.16
C ARG A 314 6.62 -13.69 -42.90
N TRP A 315 5.59 -14.20 -43.56
CA TRP A 315 4.73 -13.39 -44.40
C TRP A 315 3.70 -12.60 -43.59
N LEU A 316 3.30 -13.06 -42.40
CA LEU A 316 2.55 -12.25 -41.43
C LEU A 316 3.37 -11.09 -40.86
N GLU A 317 4.67 -11.31 -40.58
CA GLU A 317 5.59 -10.25 -40.15
C GLU A 317 5.82 -9.24 -41.29
N GLU A 318 6.01 -9.69 -42.53
CA GLU A 318 6.13 -8.78 -43.67
C GLU A 318 4.83 -8.02 -43.93
N LEU A 319 3.67 -8.67 -43.78
CA LEU A 319 2.35 -8.04 -43.93
C LEU A 319 2.20 -6.83 -43.00
N ARG A 320 2.72 -6.90 -41.75
CA ARG A 320 2.76 -5.74 -40.85
C ARG A 320 3.44 -4.54 -41.49
N ASP A 321 4.65 -4.73 -42.01
CA ASP A 321 5.45 -3.65 -42.57
C ASP A 321 4.76 -3.03 -43.78
N VAL A 322 4.10 -3.85 -44.59
CA VAL A 322 3.27 -3.38 -45.69
C VAL A 322 2.06 -2.58 -45.19
N LEU A 323 1.36 -3.05 -44.17
CA LEU A 323 0.19 -2.35 -43.63
C LEU A 323 0.54 -1.05 -42.90
N GLN A 324 1.78 -0.92 -42.39
CA GLN A 324 2.24 0.30 -41.72
C GLN A 324 2.90 1.31 -42.65
N HIS A 325 3.58 0.85 -43.71
CA HIS A 325 4.42 1.71 -44.56
C HIS A 325 4.05 1.69 -46.05
N GLY A 326 3.22 0.74 -46.47
CA GLY A 326 2.78 0.55 -47.84
C GLY A 326 1.33 0.98 -48.09
N ASP A 327 0.71 0.34 -49.08
CA ASP A 327 -0.66 0.60 -49.50
C ASP A 327 -1.67 -0.20 -48.65
N ILE A 328 -2.83 0.42 -48.49
CA ILE A 328 -4.06 -0.10 -47.90
C ILE A 328 -4.52 -1.43 -48.55
N ASN A 329 -4.06 -1.74 -49.77
CA ASN A 329 -4.47 -2.88 -50.59
C ASN A 329 -3.59 -4.15 -50.45
N ALA A 330 -2.80 -4.29 -49.38
CA ALA A 330 -1.92 -5.45 -49.17
C ALA A 330 -2.65 -6.81 -48.99
N PHE A 331 -3.98 -6.79 -48.86
CA PHE A 331 -4.83 -7.97 -48.77
C PHE A 331 -6.06 -7.81 -49.68
N LYS A 332 -6.66 -8.95 -50.02
CA LYS A 332 -7.95 -9.04 -50.69
C LYS A 332 -9.02 -9.45 -49.67
N TYR A 333 -10.16 -8.76 -49.75
CA TYR A 333 -11.33 -9.06 -48.95
C TYR A 333 -12.45 -9.57 -49.84
N GLN A 334 -13.05 -10.68 -49.44
CA GLN A 334 -14.28 -11.17 -50.06
C GLN A 334 -15.34 -11.41 -49.00
N PHE A 335 -16.42 -10.64 -49.06
CA PHE A 335 -17.61 -10.83 -48.25
C PHE A 335 -18.67 -11.53 -49.10
N THR A 336 -19.03 -12.75 -48.73
CA THR A 336 -20.07 -13.51 -49.42
C THR A 336 -21.29 -13.61 -48.52
N ALA A 337 -22.39 -13.00 -48.94
CA ALA A 337 -23.71 -13.25 -48.34
C ALA A 337 -24.45 -14.25 -49.23
N SER A 338 -24.93 -15.35 -48.65
CA SER A 338 -25.80 -16.31 -49.34
C SER A 338 -27.20 -16.30 -48.72
N LEU A 339 -28.23 -16.49 -49.57
CA LEU A 339 -29.61 -16.66 -49.12
C LEU A 339 -29.86 -18.05 -48.51
N ASP A 340 -29.12 -19.05 -48.98
CA ASP A 340 -29.29 -20.48 -48.65
C ASP A 340 -27.98 -21.15 -48.15
N GLY A 341 -26.96 -20.37 -47.79
CA GLY A 341 -25.66 -20.86 -47.32
C GLY A 341 -25.04 -19.97 -46.24
N GLU A 342 -24.03 -20.49 -45.55
CA GLU A 342 -23.32 -19.72 -44.51
C GLU A 342 -22.58 -18.54 -45.14
N PRO A 343 -22.70 -17.32 -44.57
CA PRO A 343 -21.90 -16.21 -45.03
C PRO A 343 -20.42 -16.46 -44.75
N GLU A 344 -19.57 -15.99 -45.65
CA GLU A 344 -18.13 -16.22 -45.61
C GLU A 344 -17.39 -14.89 -45.69
N VAL A 345 -16.38 -14.74 -44.83
CA VAL A 345 -15.40 -13.67 -44.91
C VAL A 345 -14.06 -14.29 -45.27
N ARG A 346 -13.51 -13.94 -46.44
CA ARG A 346 -12.15 -14.30 -46.84
C ARG A 346 -11.22 -13.10 -46.74
N ILE A 347 -10.04 -13.37 -46.20
CA ILE A 347 -8.94 -12.43 -46.07
C ILE A 347 -7.71 -13.14 -46.61
N ASP A 348 -7.26 -12.70 -47.77
CA ASP A 348 -6.13 -13.31 -48.46
C ASP A 348 -5.04 -12.26 -48.68
N ILE A 349 -3.78 -12.67 -48.61
CA ILE A 349 -2.65 -11.80 -48.94
C ILE A 349 -2.68 -11.50 -50.43
N ASP A 350 -2.56 -10.22 -50.82
CA ASP A 350 -2.39 -9.90 -52.24
C ASP A 350 -0.97 -10.24 -52.68
N ARG A 351 -0.82 -11.44 -53.26
CA ARG A 351 0.46 -12.01 -53.66
C ARG A 351 1.23 -11.12 -54.63
N GLU A 352 0.55 -10.57 -55.63
CA GLU A 352 1.16 -9.73 -56.65
C GLU A 352 1.70 -8.44 -56.01
N TYR A 353 0.87 -7.80 -55.18
CA TYR A 353 1.23 -6.60 -54.45
C TYR A 353 2.41 -6.85 -53.49
N MET A 354 2.36 -7.91 -52.68
CA MET A 354 3.43 -8.24 -51.73
C MET A 354 4.77 -8.50 -52.44
N LEU A 355 4.76 -9.14 -53.61
CA LEU A 355 5.96 -9.38 -54.41
C LEU A 355 6.49 -8.09 -55.04
N GLU A 356 5.63 -7.15 -55.41
CA GLU A 356 6.07 -5.83 -55.87
C GLU A 356 6.70 -5.02 -54.72
N PHE A 357 6.01 -4.93 -53.58
CA PHE A 357 6.47 -4.19 -52.41
C PHE A 357 7.84 -4.68 -51.92
N THR A 358 8.03 -5.99 -51.89
CA THR A 358 9.26 -6.59 -51.36
C THR A 358 10.40 -6.63 -52.39
N ARG A 359 10.25 -6.01 -53.59
CA ARG A 359 11.22 -6.12 -54.71
C ARG A 359 12.59 -5.54 -54.35
N GLU A 360 12.61 -4.56 -53.45
CA GLU A 360 13.82 -3.92 -52.93
C GLU A 360 14.24 -4.44 -51.55
N ALA A 361 13.64 -5.53 -51.05
CA ALA A 361 13.90 -6.11 -49.73
C ALA A 361 15.28 -6.79 -49.59
N ARG A 362 16.33 -6.21 -50.17
CA ARG A 362 17.74 -6.65 -50.05
C ARG A 362 18.23 -6.71 -48.60
N ASN A 363 17.52 -6.07 -47.68
CA ASN A 363 17.86 -6.02 -46.26
C ASN A 363 17.20 -7.13 -45.41
N LYS A 364 16.32 -7.98 -45.99
CA LYS A 364 15.58 -9.04 -45.28
C LYS A 364 15.93 -10.43 -45.83
N PRO A 365 17.12 -10.99 -45.50
CA PRO A 365 17.58 -12.28 -46.03
C PRO A 365 16.70 -13.47 -45.61
N TRP A 366 15.91 -13.31 -44.54
CA TRP A 366 14.97 -14.31 -44.06
C TRP A 366 13.69 -14.40 -44.91
N LEU A 367 13.37 -13.41 -45.74
CA LEU A 367 12.15 -13.40 -46.56
C LEU A 367 12.32 -14.21 -47.85
N LYS A 368 11.74 -15.41 -47.90
CA LYS A 368 11.83 -16.33 -49.03
C LYS A 368 10.79 -16.04 -50.12
N ARG A 369 11.05 -15.02 -50.94
CA ARG A 369 10.16 -14.59 -52.04
C ARG A 369 9.74 -15.70 -53.00
N ALA A 370 10.67 -16.59 -53.36
CA ALA A 370 10.43 -17.68 -54.31
C ALA A 370 9.29 -18.62 -53.88
N GLU A 371 9.08 -18.80 -52.56
CA GLU A 371 7.98 -19.62 -52.04
C GLU A 371 6.62 -18.98 -52.37
N LEU A 372 6.48 -17.67 -52.19
CA LEU A 372 5.26 -16.94 -52.53
C LEU A 372 5.07 -16.85 -54.05
N GLU A 373 6.14 -16.63 -54.83
CA GLU A 373 6.09 -16.61 -56.29
C GLU A 373 5.56 -17.94 -56.87
N GLY A 374 5.93 -19.07 -56.25
CA GLY A 374 5.51 -20.41 -56.67
C GLY A 374 4.07 -20.79 -56.32
N MET A 375 3.35 -20.00 -55.52
CA MET A 375 1.96 -20.30 -55.15
C MET A 375 0.98 -19.97 -56.29
N THR A 376 0.02 -20.85 -56.52
CA THR A 376 -1.02 -20.69 -57.56
C THR A 376 -2.21 -19.85 -57.11
N SER A 377 -2.34 -19.57 -55.82
CA SER A 377 -3.42 -18.79 -55.22
C SER A 377 -2.90 -17.89 -54.11
N ASP A 378 -3.67 -16.86 -53.79
CA ASP A 378 -3.38 -15.95 -52.69
C ASP A 378 -3.51 -16.69 -51.34
N PRO A 379 -2.49 -16.60 -50.44
CA PRO A 379 -2.54 -17.26 -49.14
C PRO A 379 -3.61 -16.65 -48.23
N SER A 380 -4.40 -17.50 -47.57
CA SER A 380 -5.40 -17.03 -46.60
C SER A 380 -4.75 -16.63 -45.27
N VAL A 381 -4.93 -15.37 -44.87
CA VAL A 381 -4.39 -14.81 -43.63
C VAL A 381 -4.90 -15.57 -42.41
N LEU A 382 -6.17 -15.98 -42.39
CA LEU A 382 -6.75 -16.73 -41.26
C LEU A 382 -6.13 -18.12 -41.11
N ASN A 383 -5.84 -18.79 -42.24
CA ASN A 383 -5.14 -20.07 -42.21
C ASN A 383 -3.69 -19.91 -41.74
N MET A 384 -3.02 -18.84 -42.17
CA MET A 384 -1.66 -18.52 -41.71
C MET A 384 -1.63 -18.28 -40.19
N ILE A 385 -2.57 -17.49 -39.66
CA ILE A 385 -2.71 -17.23 -38.22
C ILE A 385 -2.93 -18.54 -37.46
N LYS A 386 -3.84 -19.40 -37.94
CA LYS A 386 -4.10 -20.71 -37.34
C LYS A 386 -2.87 -21.63 -37.40
N ALA A 387 -2.08 -21.57 -38.47
CA ALA A 387 -0.89 -22.38 -38.63
C ALA A 387 0.25 -21.97 -37.67
N ILE A 388 0.36 -20.67 -37.35
CA ILE A 388 1.42 -20.20 -36.43
C ILE A 388 1.08 -20.42 -34.95
N GLN A 389 -0.20 -20.53 -34.56
CA GLN A 389 -0.60 -20.70 -33.17
C GLN A 389 0.15 -21.82 -32.43
N PRO A 390 0.20 -23.08 -32.92
CA PRO A 390 0.95 -24.14 -32.25
C PRO A 390 2.46 -23.89 -32.24
N LEU A 391 3.01 -23.25 -33.27
CA LEU A 391 4.43 -22.90 -33.34
C LEU A 391 4.79 -21.82 -32.30
N MET A 392 3.87 -20.90 -32.01
CA MET A 392 4.07 -19.88 -30.99
C MET A 392 4.03 -20.47 -29.58
N VAL A 393 3.19 -21.49 -29.32
CA VAL A 393 3.21 -22.24 -28.06
C VAL A 393 4.55 -22.92 -27.86
N GLU A 394 5.02 -23.69 -28.86
CA GLU A 394 6.31 -24.38 -28.79
C GLU A 394 7.48 -23.40 -28.65
N LEU A 395 7.42 -22.27 -29.36
CA LEU A 395 8.41 -21.19 -29.22
C LEU A 395 8.41 -20.65 -27.79
N GLN A 396 7.24 -20.36 -27.20
CA GLN A 396 7.14 -19.82 -25.85
C GLN A 396 7.70 -20.81 -24.81
N GLU A 397 7.44 -22.12 -24.95
CA GLU A 397 8.01 -23.14 -24.07
C GLU A 397 9.55 -23.16 -24.11
N LYS A 398 10.14 -23.05 -25.31
CA LYS A 398 11.59 -22.97 -25.49
C LYS A 398 12.16 -21.67 -24.93
N LEU A 399 11.49 -20.55 -25.15
CA LEU A 399 11.87 -19.25 -24.60
C LEU A 399 11.84 -19.27 -23.08
N ASP A 400 10.78 -19.81 -22.48
CA ASP A 400 10.64 -19.92 -21.03
C ASP A 400 11.76 -20.78 -20.42
N THR A 401 12.13 -21.87 -21.08
CA THR A 401 13.23 -22.74 -20.64
C THR A 401 14.56 -22.00 -20.57
N ILE A 402 14.84 -21.12 -21.53
CA ILE A 402 16.09 -20.33 -21.55
C ILE A 402 16.01 -19.13 -20.60
N MET A 403 14.88 -18.42 -20.60
CA MET A 403 14.69 -17.16 -19.88
C MET A 403 14.48 -17.36 -18.38
N PHE A 404 13.90 -18.50 -18.00
CA PHE A 404 13.51 -18.82 -16.62
C PHE A 404 13.87 -20.28 -16.27
N PRO A 405 15.17 -20.63 -16.23
CA PRO A 405 15.61 -22.00 -15.97
C PRO A 405 15.26 -22.49 -14.55
N ASN A 406 15.08 -21.58 -13.60
CA ASN A 406 14.88 -21.89 -12.19
C ASN A 406 13.39 -21.93 -11.78
N VAL A 407 12.43 -21.92 -12.71
CA VAL A 407 10.99 -21.85 -12.39
C VAL A 407 10.57 -22.92 -11.39
N ALA A 408 11.03 -24.16 -11.56
CA ALA A 408 10.64 -25.24 -10.66
C ALA A 408 11.13 -25.02 -9.24
N GLU A 409 12.35 -24.49 -9.08
CA GLU A 409 12.92 -24.11 -7.79
C GLU A 409 12.19 -22.90 -7.21
N ASP A 410 11.96 -21.86 -8.01
CA ASP A 410 11.25 -20.64 -7.60
C ASP A 410 9.81 -20.97 -7.17
N ALA A 411 9.10 -21.83 -7.91
CA ALA A 411 7.76 -22.31 -7.57
C ALA A 411 7.76 -23.10 -6.26
N ALA A 412 8.75 -23.98 -6.04
CA ALA A 412 8.88 -24.72 -4.79
C ALA A 412 9.14 -23.79 -3.59
N VAL A 413 10.00 -22.78 -3.75
CA VAL A 413 10.30 -21.78 -2.71
C VAL A 413 9.08 -20.91 -2.41
N VAL A 414 8.33 -20.47 -3.42
CA VAL A 414 7.09 -19.69 -3.22
C VAL A 414 5.99 -20.57 -2.60
N LYS A 415 5.93 -21.86 -2.93
CA LYS A 415 5.03 -22.81 -2.27
C LYS A 415 5.37 -23.02 -0.80
N GLU A 416 6.66 -23.08 -0.46
CA GLU A 416 7.12 -23.05 0.94
C GLU A 416 6.66 -21.76 1.65
N LEU A 417 6.80 -20.61 1.00
CA LEU A 417 6.34 -19.31 1.52
C LEU A 417 4.82 -19.32 1.78
N ILE A 418 4.01 -19.82 0.84
CA ILE A 418 2.56 -19.98 1.02
C ILE A 418 2.27 -20.85 2.24
N GLY A 419 3.03 -21.94 2.42
CA GLY A 419 2.95 -22.82 3.58
C GLY A 419 3.15 -22.08 4.92
N ARG A 420 3.98 -21.03 4.98
CA ARG A 420 4.19 -20.23 6.19
C ARG A 420 2.92 -19.54 6.70
N PHE A 421 1.92 -19.32 5.83
CA PHE A 421 0.63 -18.75 6.21
C PHE A 421 -0.33 -19.75 6.86
N ASN A 422 0.04 -21.04 6.95
CA ASN A 422 -0.73 -22.10 7.64
C ASN A 422 -2.21 -22.18 7.19
N GLY A 423 -2.49 -21.94 5.91
CA GLY A 423 -3.84 -21.98 5.34
C GLY A 423 -4.77 -20.82 5.73
N ARG A 424 -4.28 -19.81 6.46
CA ARG A 424 -5.05 -18.60 6.80
C ARG A 424 -5.30 -17.79 5.54
N ARG A 425 -6.55 -17.39 5.27
CA ARG A 425 -6.90 -16.59 4.08
C ARG A 425 -6.77 -15.10 4.34
N GLY A 426 -6.34 -14.36 3.32
CA GLY A 426 -6.23 -12.90 3.36
C GLY A 426 -5.24 -12.37 2.33
N LEU A 427 -4.82 -11.12 2.54
CA LEU A 427 -3.72 -10.51 1.81
C LEU A 427 -2.39 -11.02 2.36
N TYR A 428 -1.63 -11.71 1.53
CA TYR A 428 -0.28 -12.16 1.88
C TYR A 428 0.73 -11.08 1.50
N ALA A 429 1.66 -10.77 2.39
CA ALA A 429 2.69 -9.77 2.16
C ALA A 429 4.02 -10.18 2.81
N LEU A 430 5.11 -9.62 2.30
CA LEU A 430 6.43 -9.68 2.92
C LEU A 430 6.73 -8.35 3.60
N GLN A 431 7.28 -8.40 4.80
CA GLN A 431 7.78 -7.23 5.51
C GLN A 431 9.08 -6.73 4.86
N THR A 432 9.17 -5.41 4.62
CA THR A 432 10.29 -4.78 3.91
C THR A 432 11.03 -3.72 4.73
N GLY A 433 10.71 -3.59 6.02
CA GLY A 433 11.28 -2.59 6.91
C GLY A 433 11.08 -2.96 8.38
N PRO A 434 11.22 -2.02 9.33
CA PRO A 434 11.05 -2.29 10.76
C PRO A 434 9.72 -3.00 11.05
N GLY A 435 9.74 -3.89 12.05
CA GLY A 435 8.59 -4.66 12.52
C GLY A 435 7.46 -3.82 13.12
N PHE A 436 6.43 -4.51 13.59
CA PHE A 436 5.30 -3.90 14.27
C PHE A 436 5.77 -3.27 15.58
N THR A 437 5.43 -2.01 15.80
CA THR A 437 5.61 -1.34 17.10
C THR A 437 4.33 -0.66 17.51
N ARG A 438 4.29 -0.23 18.77
CA ARG A 438 3.20 0.63 19.27
C ARG A 438 3.07 1.93 18.46
N ARG A 439 4.14 2.41 17.84
CA ARG A 439 4.16 3.62 17.01
C ARG A 439 3.97 3.31 15.52
N LEU A 440 4.23 2.08 15.09
CA LEU A 440 4.13 1.61 13.72
C LEU A 440 3.24 0.37 13.62
N TRP A 441 1.93 0.62 13.44
CA TRP A 441 0.91 -0.43 13.46
C TRP A 441 0.85 -1.21 12.14
N VAL A 442 1.30 -0.58 11.05
CA VAL A 442 1.43 -1.19 9.74
C VAL A 442 2.87 -0.97 9.27
N PRO A 443 3.75 -1.98 9.36
CA PRO A 443 5.12 -1.85 8.92
C PRO A 443 5.17 -1.75 7.39
N PRO A 444 6.29 -1.26 6.80
CA PRO A 444 6.49 -1.34 5.36
C PRO A 444 6.37 -2.79 4.87
N TYR A 445 5.56 -3.00 3.82
CA TYR A 445 5.31 -4.31 3.27
C TYR A 445 5.24 -4.31 1.74
N MET A 446 5.43 -5.48 1.15
CA MET A 446 5.22 -5.74 -0.27
C MET A 446 4.14 -6.81 -0.43
N PRO A 447 3.00 -6.50 -1.06
CA PRO A 447 1.92 -7.47 -1.26
C PRO A 447 2.32 -8.52 -2.30
N LEU A 448 1.95 -9.77 -2.04
CA LEU A 448 2.15 -10.88 -2.95
C LEU A 448 0.90 -11.05 -3.83
N ALA A 449 1.09 -10.97 -5.15
CA ALA A 449 0.00 -11.01 -6.12
C ALA A 449 -0.64 -12.41 -6.16
N PRO A 450 -1.98 -12.51 -6.06
CA PRO A 450 -2.68 -13.80 -6.05
C PRO A 450 -2.38 -14.70 -7.25
N ARG A 451 -2.17 -14.10 -8.44
CA ARG A 451 -1.81 -14.85 -9.66
C ARG A 451 -0.50 -15.62 -9.53
N VAL A 452 0.52 -15.00 -8.92
CA VAL A 452 1.85 -15.59 -8.75
C VAL A 452 1.78 -16.72 -7.72
N LEU A 453 1.02 -16.50 -6.63
CA LEU A 453 0.79 -17.50 -5.60
C LEU A 453 0.02 -18.71 -6.15
N SER A 454 -1.01 -18.46 -6.96
CA SER A 454 -1.82 -19.52 -7.58
C SER A 454 -1.00 -20.35 -8.58
N PHE A 455 -0.16 -19.68 -9.38
CA PHE A 455 0.79 -20.35 -10.27
C PHE A 455 1.74 -21.26 -9.50
N ALA A 456 2.38 -20.77 -8.44
CA ALA A 456 3.32 -21.55 -7.65
C ALA A 456 2.65 -22.74 -6.93
N ASP A 457 1.43 -22.57 -6.42
CA ASP A 457 0.73 -23.65 -5.72
C ASP A 457 0.29 -24.77 -6.67
N GLY A 458 -0.18 -24.40 -7.87
CA GLY A 458 -0.60 -25.31 -8.94
C GLY A 458 0.53 -25.82 -9.85
N TYR A 459 1.78 -25.39 -9.63
CA TYR A 459 2.91 -25.84 -10.45
C TYR A 459 3.25 -27.29 -10.15
N GLU A 460 2.88 -28.19 -11.07
CA GLU A 460 3.41 -29.55 -11.12
C GLU A 460 4.65 -29.55 -12.01
N ALA A 461 5.79 -29.96 -11.45
CA ALA A 461 7.00 -30.12 -12.24
C ALA A 461 6.71 -31.12 -13.36
N THR A 462 6.65 -30.67 -14.61
CA THR A 462 6.60 -31.55 -15.76
C THR A 462 7.81 -32.47 -15.67
N ALA A 463 7.56 -33.74 -15.39
CA ALA A 463 8.60 -34.76 -15.37
C ALA A 463 9.24 -34.76 -16.76
N SER A 464 10.43 -34.19 -16.88
CA SER A 464 11.24 -34.24 -18.08
C SER A 464 11.51 -35.72 -18.39
N SER A 465 10.81 -36.25 -19.38
CA SER A 465 11.08 -37.55 -20.00
C SER A 465 11.82 -37.36 -21.31
#